data_AF-A0A429GAT8-F1
#
_entry.id   AF-A0A429GAT8-F1
#
_cell.length_a   1.000
_cell.length_b   1.000
_cell.length_c   1.000
_cell.angle_alpha   90.00
_cell.angle_beta   90.00
_cell.angle_gamma   90.00
#
_symmetry.space_group_name_H-M   'P 1'
#
loop_
_entity.id
_entity.type
_entity.pdbx_description
1 polymer ?
#
loop_
_entity_poly.entity_id
_entity_poly.type
_entity_poly.pdbx_seq_one_letter_code
_entity_poly.pdbx_strand_id
1 'polypeptide(L)'
;MDSIIKALNDMGLDAHTKVSSLGSIIKIEIKFDPLERERRALNAYKASLRSSNQNRDISGQLIQQIDHFLKRVESTRMEKVLVAAPSQEGLRLLLDQVMRIGKEMIDKRREADELRKLIRLFLSYVREYARASDND
;
A
#
# COMPACT_ATOMS: atom_id res chain seq x y z
N MET A 1 17.30 22.22 -4.75
CA MET A 1 16.36 21.39 -3.97
C MET A 1 14.92 21.70 -4.40
N ASP A 2 14.56 22.97 -4.50
CA ASP A 2 13.23 23.44 -4.91
C ASP A 2 12.75 22.91 -6.26
N SER A 3 13.65 22.73 -7.24
CA SER A 3 13.33 22.14 -8.54
C SER A 3 12.84 20.69 -8.45
N ILE A 4 13.43 19.88 -7.55
CA ILE A 4 13.00 18.50 -7.29
C ILE A 4 11.65 18.48 -6.59
N ILE A 5 11.48 19.33 -5.57
CA ILE A 5 10.22 19.41 -4.82
C ILE A 5 9.09 19.85 -5.76
N LYS A 6 9.33 20.87 -6.59
CA LYS A 6 8.37 21.29 -7.61
C LYS A 6 8.03 20.15 -8.58
N ALA A 7 9.03 19.43 -9.10
CA ALA A 7 8.78 18.31 -10.00
C ALA A 7 7.97 17.18 -9.33
N LEU A 8 8.24 16.88 -8.06
CA LEU A 8 7.45 15.90 -7.28
C LEU A 8 6.00 16.35 -7.08
N ASN A 9 5.79 17.64 -6.79
CA ASN A 9 4.45 18.23 -6.67
C ASN A 9 3.69 18.18 -8.00
N ASP A 10 4.35 18.57 -9.11
CA ASP A 10 3.77 18.55 -10.46
C ASP A 10 3.38 17.12 -10.88
N MET A 11 4.05 16.10 -10.32
CA MET A 11 3.73 14.67 -10.51
C MET A 11 2.72 14.11 -9.51
N GLY A 12 2.29 14.89 -8.51
CA GLY A 12 1.38 14.46 -7.44
C GLY A 12 1.97 13.37 -6.52
N LEU A 13 3.29 13.37 -6.35
CA LEU A 13 4.02 12.40 -5.52
C LEU A 13 4.41 12.95 -4.15
N ASP A 14 4.15 14.22 -3.89
CA ASP A 14 4.49 14.96 -2.68
C ASP A 14 3.96 14.30 -1.40
N ALA A 15 2.71 13.83 -1.43
CA ALA A 15 2.10 13.12 -0.29
C ALA A 15 2.77 11.78 0.06
N HIS A 16 3.61 11.26 -0.84
CA HIS A 16 4.26 9.95 -0.71
C HIS A 16 5.79 10.05 -0.68
N THR A 17 6.35 11.27 -0.73
CA THR A 17 7.79 11.48 -0.84
C THR A 17 8.33 12.38 0.26
N LYS A 18 9.55 12.08 0.70
CA LYS A 18 10.33 12.91 1.62
C LYS A 18 11.68 13.19 1.01
N VAL A 19 11.97 14.47 0.79
CA VAL A 19 13.26 14.94 0.27
C VAL A 19 14.09 15.45 1.44
N SER A 20 15.36 15.07 1.47
CA SER A 20 16.33 15.57 2.46
C SER A 20 17.70 15.74 1.81
N SER A 21 18.55 16.57 2.40
CA SER A 21 19.95 16.70 2.00
C SER A 21 20.87 16.55 3.20
N LEU A 22 22.01 15.91 2.99
CA LEU A 22 23.08 15.81 3.97
C LEU A 22 24.41 16.09 3.28
N GLY A 23 25.01 17.24 3.56
CA GLY A 23 26.23 17.69 2.89
C GLY A 23 26.05 17.72 1.37
N SER A 24 26.85 16.92 0.65
CA SER A 24 26.84 16.81 -0.81
C SER A 24 25.96 15.66 -1.33
N ILE A 25 24.90 15.29 -0.61
CA ILE A 25 23.97 14.23 -1.01
C ILE A 25 22.53 14.73 -0.88
N ILE A 26 21.73 14.44 -1.90
CA ILE A 26 20.26 14.56 -1.89
C ILE A 26 19.69 13.15 -1.76
N LYS A 27 18.73 12.97 -0.86
CA LYS A 27 18.00 11.72 -0.64
C LYS A 27 16.50 11.96 -0.86
N ILE A 28 15.88 11.09 -1.63
CA ILE A 28 14.42 10.98 -1.73
C ILE A 28 13.99 9.63 -1.17
N GLU A 29 13.07 9.67 -0.21
CA GLU A 29 12.39 8.49 0.33
C GLU A 29 10.96 8.49 -0.21
N ILE A 30 10.52 7.37 -0.78
CA ILE A 30 9.17 7.21 -1.34
C ILE A 30 8.50 6.08 -0.58
N LYS A 31 7.31 6.34 -0.04
CA LYS A 31 6.48 5.37 0.66
C LYS A 31 5.04 5.46 0.17
N PHE A 32 4.58 4.40 -0.47
CA PHE A 32 3.24 4.31 -1.04
C PHE A 32 2.56 3.02 -0.55
N ASP A 33 1.50 3.18 0.26
CA ASP A 33 0.65 2.08 0.74
C ASP A 33 -0.82 2.44 0.44
N PRO A 34 -1.32 2.15 -0.78
CA PRO A 34 -2.68 2.53 -1.19
C PRO A 34 -3.79 1.71 -0.52
N LEU A 35 -3.44 0.64 0.20
CA LEU A 35 -4.37 -0.32 0.81
C LEU A 35 -4.13 -0.51 2.31
N GLU A 36 -3.53 0.47 2.96
CA GLU A 36 -3.24 0.42 4.39
C GLU A 36 -4.50 0.12 5.22
N ARG A 37 -5.62 0.78 4.88
CA ARG A 37 -6.90 0.61 5.58
C ARG A 37 -7.44 -0.80 5.40
N GLU A 38 -7.41 -1.33 4.18
CA GLU A 38 -7.86 -2.68 3.84
C GLU A 38 -7.00 -3.73 4.56
N ARG A 39 -5.67 -3.53 4.60
CA ARG A 39 -4.75 -4.38 5.36
C ARG A 39 -5.10 -4.44 6.84
N ARG A 40 -5.35 -3.28 7.47
CA ARG A 40 -5.76 -3.21 8.88
C ARG A 40 -7.10 -3.91 9.10
N ALA A 41 -8.08 -3.69 8.22
CA ALA A 41 -9.38 -4.34 8.32
C ALA A 41 -9.29 -5.87 8.18
N LEU A 42 -8.58 -6.36 7.17
CA LEU A 42 -8.34 -7.79 6.96
C LEU A 42 -7.69 -8.45 8.19
N ASN A 43 -6.66 -7.83 8.77
CA ASN A 43 -6.03 -8.33 9.99
C ASN A 43 -6.97 -8.35 11.19
N ALA A 44 -7.82 -7.33 11.36
CA ALA A 44 -8.82 -7.30 12.42
C ALA A 44 -9.85 -8.43 12.27
N TYR A 45 -10.37 -8.66 11.07
CA TYR A 45 -11.30 -9.76 10.80
C TYR A 45 -10.63 -11.13 10.98
N LYS A 46 -9.38 -11.29 10.55
CA LYS A 46 -8.60 -12.51 10.78
C LYS A 46 -8.45 -12.81 12.26
N ALA A 47 -8.16 -11.79 13.08
CA ALA A 47 -8.06 -11.95 14.52
C ALA A 47 -9.41 -12.35 15.14
N SER A 48 -10.49 -11.67 14.74
CA SER A 48 -11.85 -11.98 15.20
C SER A 48 -12.29 -13.42 14.86
N LEU A 49 -12.02 -13.88 13.64
CA LEU A 49 -12.30 -15.27 13.22
C LEU A 49 -11.47 -16.30 14.01
N ARG A 50 -10.23 -15.98 14.37
CA ARG A 50 -9.38 -16.86 15.19
C ARG A 50 -9.84 -16.98 16.64
N SER A 51 -10.37 -15.89 17.20
CA SER A 51 -10.92 -15.87 18.56
C SER A 51 -12.34 -16.43 18.64
N SER A 52 -12.98 -16.67 17.48
CA SER A 52 -14.35 -17.15 17.45
C SER A 52 -14.41 -18.64 17.77
N ASN A 53 -15.42 -19.02 18.56
CA ASN A 53 -15.78 -20.42 18.81
C ASN A 53 -16.74 -20.98 17.73
N GLN A 54 -16.94 -20.24 16.63
CA GLN A 54 -17.73 -20.65 15.46
C GLN A 54 -17.14 -21.88 14.75
N ASN A 55 -17.87 -22.37 13.73
CA ASN A 55 -17.46 -23.51 12.92
C ASN A 55 -16.02 -23.33 12.39
N ARG A 56 -15.10 -24.10 12.98
CA ARG A 56 -13.65 -23.98 12.75
C ARG A 56 -13.25 -24.20 11.30
N ASP A 57 -14.00 -25.02 10.55
CA ASP A 57 -13.70 -25.29 9.15
C ASP A 57 -14.02 -24.07 8.28
N ILE A 58 -15.20 -23.45 8.49
CA ILE A 58 -15.59 -22.24 7.75
C ILE A 58 -14.70 -21.06 8.13
N SER A 59 -14.47 -20.84 9.44
CA SER A 59 -13.55 -19.80 9.90
C SER A 59 -12.13 -20.01 9.33
N GLY A 60 -11.67 -21.26 9.23
CA GLY A 60 -10.40 -21.62 8.61
C GLY A 60 -10.33 -21.23 7.13
N GLN A 61 -11.37 -21.52 6.34
CA GLN A 61 -11.44 -21.14 4.93
C GLN A 61 -11.45 -19.60 4.76
N LEU A 62 -12.22 -18.87 5.57
CA LEU A 62 -12.25 -17.41 5.53
C LEU A 62 -10.89 -16.81 5.89
N ILE A 63 -10.18 -17.36 6.88
CA ILE A 63 -8.82 -16.94 7.24
C ILE A 63 -7.85 -17.16 6.07
N GLN A 64 -7.92 -18.30 5.37
CA GLN A 64 -7.07 -18.55 4.20
C GLN A 64 -7.32 -17.53 3.07
N GLN A 65 -8.58 -17.17 2.83
CA GLN A 65 -8.91 -16.13 1.85
C GLN A 65 -8.40 -14.75 2.28
N ILE A 66 -8.51 -14.41 3.57
CA ILE A 66 -7.90 -13.19 4.13
C ILE A 66 -6.38 -13.19 3.88
N ASP A 67 -5.70 -14.30 4.14
CA ASP A 67 -4.25 -14.42 3.93
C ASP A 67 -3.86 -14.26 2.46
N HIS A 68 -4.67 -14.79 1.54
CA HIS A 68 -4.51 -14.54 0.13
C HIS A 68 -4.65 -13.05 -0.22
N PHE A 69 -5.67 -12.37 0.30
CA PHE A 69 -5.84 -10.93 0.11
C PHE A 69 -4.68 -10.12 0.71
N LEU A 70 -4.21 -10.45 1.91
CA LEU A 70 -3.09 -9.78 2.55
C LEU A 70 -1.81 -9.88 1.72
N LYS A 71 -1.51 -11.06 1.15
CA LYS A 71 -0.37 -11.23 0.24
C LYS A 71 -0.47 -10.32 -0.98
N ARG A 72 -1.67 -10.19 -1.56
CA ARG A 72 -1.93 -9.30 -2.70
C ARG A 72 -1.81 -7.83 -2.31
N VAL A 73 -2.33 -7.45 -1.14
CA VAL A 73 -2.22 -6.08 -0.61
C VAL A 73 -0.75 -5.67 -0.47
N GLU A 74 0.09 -6.51 0.15
CA GLU A 74 1.52 -6.21 0.29
C GLU A 74 2.22 -6.02 -1.05
N SER A 75 1.81 -6.73 -2.11
CA SER A 75 2.39 -6.57 -3.46
C SER A 75 2.05 -5.23 -4.13
N THR A 76 1.09 -4.47 -3.58
CA THR A 76 0.74 -3.12 -4.06
C THR A 76 1.52 -2.01 -3.34
N ARG A 77 2.19 -2.33 -2.23
CA ARG A 77 3.01 -1.40 -1.48
C ARG A 77 4.34 -1.16 -2.18
N MET A 78 4.83 0.07 -2.08
CA MET A 78 6.11 0.46 -2.66
C MET A 78 6.90 1.30 -1.66
N GLU A 79 8.16 0.91 -1.46
CA GLU A 79 9.14 1.69 -0.71
C GLU A 79 10.43 1.79 -1.52
N LYS A 80 10.90 3.02 -1.74
CA LYS A 80 12.11 3.29 -2.51
C LYS A 80 12.94 4.38 -1.83
N VAL A 81 14.25 4.26 -1.97
CA VAL A 81 15.19 5.29 -1.55
C VAL A 81 16.11 5.60 -2.72
N LEU A 82 16.18 6.87 -3.10
CA LEU A 82 17.06 7.36 -4.16
C LEU A 82 18.06 8.34 -3.55
N VAL A 83 19.30 8.28 -4.03
CA VAL A 83 20.37 9.19 -3.60
C VAL A 83 21.16 9.68 -4.80
N ALA A 84 21.53 10.97 -4.78
CA ALA A 84 22.39 11.56 -5.81
C ALA A 84 23.22 12.71 -5.25
N ALA A 85 24.34 13.01 -5.92
CA ALA A 85 25.08 14.24 -5.68
C ALA A 85 24.27 15.47 -6.18
N PRO A 86 24.44 16.66 -5.58
CA PRO A 86 23.76 17.90 -5.99
C PRO A 86 24.43 18.53 -7.21
N SER A 87 24.74 17.72 -8.23
CA SER A 87 25.22 18.17 -9.54
C SER A 87 24.07 18.17 -10.55
N GLN A 88 24.19 18.90 -11.66
CA GLN A 88 23.15 18.89 -12.70
C GLN A 88 22.83 17.47 -13.19
N GLU A 89 23.85 16.65 -13.43
CA GLU A 89 23.65 15.27 -13.87
C GLU A 89 23.02 14.39 -12.78
N GLY A 90 23.46 14.53 -11.52
CA GLY A 90 22.88 13.81 -10.39
C GLY A 90 21.40 14.15 -10.19
N LEU A 91 21.04 15.43 -10.31
CA LEU A 91 19.66 15.91 -10.27
C LEU A 91 18.83 15.33 -11.42
N ARG A 92 19.38 15.30 -12.65
CA ARG A 92 18.71 14.75 -13.84
C ARG A 92 18.40 13.27 -13.67
N LEU A 93 19.39 12.47 -13.26
CA LEU A 93 19.20 11.02 -13.05
C LEU A 93 18.16 10.73 -11.96
N LEU A 94 18.17 11.53 -10.89
CA LEU A 94 17.24 11.38 -9.79
C LEU A 94 15.80 11.76 -10.21
N LEU A 95 15.61 12.78 -11.05
CA LEU A 95 14.32 13.10 -11.65
C LEU A 95 13.83 11.98 -12.59
N ASP A 96 14.70 11.43 -13.45
CA ASP A 96 14.35 10.32 -14.35
C ASP A 96 13.90 9.08 -13.56
N GLN A 97 14.57 8.79 -12.43
CA GLN A 97 14.18 7.70 -11.53
C GLN A 97 12.83 7.96 -10.86
N VAL A 98 12.60 9.18 -10.37
CA VAL A 98 11.32 9.59 -9.79
C VAL A 98 10.18 9.45 -10.80
N MET A 99 10.38 9.85 -12.05
CA MET A 99 9.36 9.70 -13.10
C MET A 99 8.99 8.24 -13.35
N ARG A 100 9.98 7.35 -13.40
CA ARG A 100 9.74 5.90 -13.53
C ARG A 100 8.94 5.34 -12.34
N ILE A 101 9.30 5.77 -11.13
CA ILE A 101 8.58 5.38 -9.90
C ILE A 101 7.15 5.93 -9.91
N GLY A 102 6.94 7.17 -10.36
CA GLY A 102 5.60 7.75 -10.49
C GLY A 102 4.70 6.92 -11.40
N LYS A 103 5.23 6.44 -12.54
CA LYS A 103 4.51 5.52 -13.42
C LYS A 103 4.18 4.19 -12.72
N GLU A 104 5.14 3.58 -12.05
CA GLU A 104 4.94 2.35 -11.26
C GLU A 104 3.86 2.55 -10.18
N MET A 105 3.83 3.72 -9.50
CA MET A 105 2.81 4.04 -8.51
C MET A 105 1.41 4.19 -9.11
N ILE A 106 1.27 4.72 -10.32
CA ILE A 106 -0.01 4.80 -11.03
C ILE A 106 -0.53 3.40 -11.32
N ASP A 107 0.32 2.50 -11.81
CA ASP A 107 -0.06 1.13 -12.10
C ASP A 107 -0.46 0.39 -10.81
N LYS A 108 0.32 0.54 -9.74
CA LYS A 108 0.00 0.01 -8.40
C LYS A 108 -1.30 0.57 -7.83
N ARG A 109 -1.62 1.84 -8.08
CA ARG A 109 -2.89 2.45 -7.67
C ARG A 109 -4.08 1.82 -8.38
N ARG A 110 -3.96 1.54 -9.68
CA ARG A 110 -5.01 0.84 -10.45
C ARG A 110 -5.24 -0.57 -9.93
N GLU A 111 -4.16 -1.33 -9.73
CA GLU A 111 -4.23 -2.67 -9.10
C GLU A 111 -4.90 -2.60 -7.73
N ALA A 112 -4.55 -1.58 -6.93
CA ALA A 112 -5.12 -1.38 -5.60
C ALA A 112 -6.62 -1.05 -5.65
N ASP A 113 -7.09 -0.25 -6.59
CA ASP A 113 -8.51 0.11 -6.70
C ASP A 113 -9.39 -1.11 -7.01
N GLU A 114 -8.92 -2.02 -7.86
CA GLU A 114 -9.60 -3.29 -8.14
C GLU A 114 -9.61 -4.20 -6.90
N LEU A 115 -8.44 -4.35 -6.26
CA LEU A 115 -8.30 -5.18 -5.07
C LEU A 115 -9.15 -4.65 -3.90
N ARG A 116 -9.26 -3.33 -3.74
CA ARG A 116 -10.10 -2.68 -2.73
C ARG A 116 -11.57 -3.08 -2.87
N LYS A 117 -12.09 -3.12 -4.10
CA LYS A 117 -13.48 -3.53 -4.36
C LYS A 117 -13.71 -4.98 -3.95
N LEU A 118 -12.80 -5.88 -4.34
CA LEU A 118 -12.88 -7.30 -3.98
C LEU A 118 -12.82 -7.50 -2.46
N ILE A 119 -11.89 -6.84 -1.77
CA ILE A 119 -11.76 -6.90 -0.31
C ILE A 119 -13.04 -6.39 0.35
N ARG A 120 -13.62 -5.29 -0.11
CA ARG A 120 -14.86 -4.74 0.46
C ARG A 120 -16.02 -5.74 0.34
N LEU A 121 -16.19 -6.37 -0.81
CA LEU A 121 -17.22 -7.37 -1.04
C LEU A 121 -17.03 -8.57 -0.12
N PHE A 122 -15.80 -9.11 -0.08
CA PHE A 122 -15.46 -10.24 0.78
C PHE A 122 -15.66 -9.92 2.27
N LEU A 123 -15.23 -8.75 2.75
CA LEU A 123 -15.45 -8.35 4.15
C LEU A 123 -16.93 -8.07 4.47
N SER A 124 -17.78 -7.79 3.48
CA SER A 124 -19.23 -7.78 3.69
C SER A 124 -19.74 -9.18 4.03
N TYR A 125 -19.31 -10.17 3.25
CA TYR A 125 -19.67 -11.57 3.47
C TYR A 125 -19.17 -12.11 4.82
N VAL A 126 -17.91 -11.81 5.19
CA VAL A 126 -17.36 -12.21 6.51
C VAL A 126 -18.17 -11.60 7.66
N ARG A 127 -18.62 -10.34 7.52
CA ARG A 127 -19.46 -9.68 8.54
C ARG A 127 -20.83 -10.34 8.67
N GLU A 128 -21.46 -10.71 7.56
CA GLU A 128 -22.75 -11.40 7.57
C GLU A 128 -22.64 -12.77 8.22
N TYR A 129 -21.58 -13.53 7.89
CA TYR A 129 -21.29 -14.80 8.54
C TYR A 129 -21.16 -14.65 10.06
N ALA A 130 -20.35 -13.69 10.52
CA ALA A 130 -20.16 -13.45 11.95
C ALA A 130 -21.46 -13.05 12.67
N ARG A 131 -22.37 -12.32 12.00
CA ARG A 131 -23.68 -11.93 12.57
C ARG A 131 -24.66 -13.10 12.63
N ALA A 132 -24.70 -13.94 11.61
CA ALA A 132 -25.63 -15.06 11.57
C ALA A 132 -25.36 -16.04 12.73
N SER A 133 -24.09 -16.28 13.02
CA SER A 133 -23.67 -17.14 14.12
C SER A 133 -23.84 -16.56 15.53
N ASP A 134 -24.08 -15.26 15.68
CA ASP A 134 -24.37 -14.66 17.00
C ASP A 134 -25.86 -14.82 17.37
N ASN A 135 -26.72 -15.19 16.41
CA ASN A 135 -28.17 -15.34 16.57
C ASN A 135 -28.63 -16.82 16.63
N ASP A 136 -27.70 -17.77 16.48
CA ASP A 136 -27.90 -19.22 16.65
C ASP A 136 -27.29 -19.68 18.00
#